data_AF-A0A4W5QTB0-F1
#
_entry.id   AF-A0A4W5QTB0-F1
#
_cell.length_a   1.000
_cell.length_b   1.000
_cell.length_c   1.000
_cell.angle_alpha   90.00
_cell.angle_beta   90.00
_cell.angle_gamma   90.00
#
_symmetry.space_group_name_H-M   'P 1'
#
loop_
_entity.id
_entity.type
_entity.pdbx_description
1 polymer ?
#
loop_
_entity_poly.entity_id
_entity_poly.type
_entity_poly.pdbx_seq_one_letter_code
_entity_poly.pdbx_strand_id
1 'polypeptide(L)'
;MENLKEEKSLRGLLDQFFSYVFRVELGPELYQQRVLPAYILSCHLGTLQQHEIIQSQVVVGDYNQNMKPTRNKTVQMQKIKSRLKSEFESLESEEKHLKEYKQEMDLLMQEKMAHVEELRLIHADINVMESTIKQSENDLNKLLEATRRLHDEYKPLKEHVDALRMTLGLHRLPNLNEEEEKLSLDYFEKQKAEWQKEPHEPTIPESLTAAAAAAQQLQVSRKQDARQTATFRQQPPPMKACLSCHQQIHRNAPICPLCKAKSRSRNPKKPKRKPDE
;
A
#
# COMPACT_ATOMS: atom_id res chain seq x y z
N MET A 1 4.86 21.97 74.15
CA MET A 1 4.19 21.34 75.32
C MET A 1 4.39 22.14 76.60
N GLU A 2 5.46 22.94 76.75
CA GLU A 2 5.68 23.79 77.93
C GLU A 2 4.82 25.07 77.96
N ASN A 3 4.64 25.76 76.83
CA ASN A 3 3.84 27.00 76.75
C ASN A 3 2.34 26.82 77.15
N LEU A 4 1.74 25.67 76.85
CA LEU A 4 0.34 25.35 77.23
C LEU A 4 0.16 25.03 78.72
N LYS A 5 1.25 24.73 79.45
CA LYS A 5 1.22 24.52 80.90
C LYS A 5 1.33 25.84 81.66
N GLU A 6 2.13 26.78 81.18
CA GLU A 6 2.23 28.15 81.74
C GLU A 6 0.92 28.93 81.61
N GLU A 7 0.26 28.87 80.46
CA GLU A 7 -0.99 29.61 80.22
C GLU A 7 -2.16 29.11 81.09
N LYS A 8 -2.19 27.81 81.37
CA LYS A 8 -3.17 27.20 82.30
C LYS A 8 -2.88 27.54 83.77
N SER A 9 -1.60 27.68 84.13
CA SER A 9 -1.16 28.11 85.47
C SER A 9 -1.52 29.57 85.75
N LEU A 10 -1.32 30.46 84.77
CA LEU A 10 -1.68 31.88 84.85
C LEU A 10 -3.19 32.12 84.93
N ARG A 11 -4.00 31.36 84.17
CA ARG A 11 -5.48 31.39 84.31
C ARG A 11 -5.93 30.90 85.69
N GLY A 12 -5.34 29.82 86.20
CA GLY A 12 -5.63 29.33 87.55
C GLY A 12 -5.30 30.35 88.65
N LEU A 13 -4.20 31.08 88.50
CA LEU A 13 -3.80 32.16 89.41
C LEU A 13 -4.72 33.38 89.30
N LEU A 14 -5.13 33.78 88.09
CA LEU A 14 -6.07 34.88 87.87
C LEU A 14 -7.47 34.56 88.40
N ASP A 15 -7.95 33.32 88.24
CA ASP A 15 -9.23 32.84 88.77
C ASP A 15 -9.20 32.83 90.31
N GLN A 16 -8.09 32.40 90.93
CA GLN A 16 -7.88 32.48 92.37
C GLN A 16 -7.84 33.93 92.86
N PHE A 17 -7.18 34.82 92.12
CA PHE A 17 -7.07 36.23 92.49
C PHE A 17 -8.42 36.96 92.37
N PHE A 18 -9.16 36.75 91.28
CA PHE A 18 -10.51 37.29 91.10
C PHE A 18 -11.48 36.78 92.18
N SER A 19 -11.43 35.48 92.51
CA SER A 19 -12.26 34.92 93.56
C SER A 19 -11.90 35.42 94.95
N TYR A 20 -10.63 35.78 95.20
CA TYR A 20 -10.19 36.31 96.49
C TYR A 20 -10.57 37.78 96.65
N VAL A 21 -10.30 38.62 95.65
CA VAL A 21 -10.57 40.06 95.67
C VAL A 21 -12.08 40.35 95.81
N PHE A 22 -12.93 39.70 95.00
CA PHE A 22 -14.36 39.94 95.04
C PHE A 22 -15.06 39.39 96.29
N ARG A 23 -14.48 38.38 96.96
CA ARG A 23 -15.02 37.81 98.21
C ARG A 23 -14.70 38.68 99.43
N VAL A 24 -13.57 39.40 99.40
CA VAL A 24 -13.12 40.27 100.49
C VAL A 24 -13.79 41.64 100.44
N GLU A 25 -14.04 42.22 99.27
CA GLU A 25 -14.60 43.59 99.15
C GLU A 25 -16.14 43.69 99.17
N LEU A 26 -16.89 42.67 98.72
CA LEU A 26 -18.35 42.75 98.54
C LEU A 26 -19.18 42.01 99.60
N GLY A 27 -18.55 41.34 100.56
CA GLY A 27 -19.23 40.48 101.54
C GLY A 27 -19.73 39.15 100.93
N PRO A 28 -19.84 38.08 101.74
CA PRO A 28 -20.03 36.72 101.24
C PRO A 28 -21.38 36.52 100.51
N GLU A 29 -22.46 37.20 100.92
CA GLU A 29 -23.79 37.03 100.31
C GLU A 29 -23.90 37.60 98.89
N LEU A 30 -23.38 38.81 98.65
CA LEU A 30 -23.43 39.46 97.33
C LEU A 30 -22.52 38.76 96.32
N TYR A 31 -21.38 38.25 96.76
CA TYR A 31 -20.51 37.42 95.94
C TYR A 31 -21.23 36.13 95.51
N GLN A 32 -21.91 35.45 96.43
CA GLN A 32 -22.64 34.21 96.16
C GLN A 32 -23.88 34.42 95.26
N GLN A 33 -24.62 35.51 95.43
CA GLN A 33 -25.87 35.76 94.71
C GLN A 33 -25.71 36.41 93.33
N ARG A 34 -24.66 37.22 93.11
CA ARG A 34 -24.54 38.01 91.86
C ARG A 34 -23.24 37.79 91.10
N VAL A 35 -22.10 37.75 91.79
CA VAL A 35 -20.79 37.68 91.12
C VAL A 35 -20.48 36.25 90.68
N LEU A 36 -20.66 35.27 91.56
CA LEU A 36 -20.41 33.85 91.27
C LEU A 36 -21.27 33.33 90.11
N PRO A 37 -22.59 33.61 90.03
CA PRO A 37 -23.42 33.15 88.91
C PRO A 37 -23.03 33.81 87.58
N ALA A 38 -22.70 35.10 87.58
CA ALA A 38 -22.26 35.81 86.38
C ALA A 38 -20.89 35.31 85.89
N TYR A 39 -19.97 35.04 86.82
CA TYR A 39 -18.67 34.44 86.52
C TYR A 39 -18.83 33.03 85.94
N ILE A 40 -19.64 32.18 86.57
CA ILE A 40 -19.94 30.83 86.07
C ILE A 40 -20.58 30.89 84.68
N LEU A 41 -21.53 31.79 84.45
CA LEU A 41 -22.18 31.96 83.15
C LEU A 41 -21.18 32.41 82.08
N SER A 42 -20.28 33.35 82.41
CA SER A 42 -19.21 33.82 81.52
C SER A 42 -18.22 32.70 81.20
N CYS A 43 -17.81 31.91 82.19
CA CYS A 43 -16.97 30.73 81.97
C CYS A 43 -17.69 29.71 81.08
N HIS A 44 -18.98 29.48 81.28
CA HIS A 44 -19.76 28.51 80.51
C HIS A 44 -19.96 28.95 79.05
N LEU A 45 -20.31 30.23 78.83
CA LEU A 45 -20.36 30.85 77.50
C LEU A 45 -18.99 30.78 76.80
N GLY A 46 -17.91 31.07 77.52
CA GLY A 46 -16.54 30.93 77.02
C GLY A 46 -16.23 29.49 76.60
N THR A 47 -16.61 28.48 77.40
CA THR A 47 -16.40 27.07 77.05
C THR A 47 -17.23 26.61 75.85
N LEU A 48 -18.48 27.09 75.73
CA LEU A 48 -19.35 26.77 74.59
C LEU A 48 -18.79 27.36 73.29
N GLN A 49 -18.37 28.62 73.31
CA GLN A 49 -17.77 29.28 72.15
C GLN A 49 -16.44 28.64 71.75
N GLN A 50 -15.64 28.21 72.73
CA GLN A 50 -14.38 27.52 72.46
C GLN A 50 -14.60 26.11 71.91
N HIS A 51 -15.68 25.42 72.32
CA HIS A 51 -16.09 24.14 71.75
C HIS A 51 -16.55 24.27 70.28
N GLU A 52 -17.33 25.30 69.94
CA GLU A 52 -17.72 25.59 68.54
C GLU A 52 -16.50 25.88 67.63
N ILE A 53 -15.52 26.63 68.12
CA ILE A 53 -14.27 26.91 67.40
C ILE A 53 -13.49 25.62 67.15
N ILE A 54 -13.38 24.74 68.15
CA ILE A 54 -12.67 23.46 68.03
C ILE A 54 -13.41 22.55 67.05
N GLN A 55 -14.74 22.43 67.13
CA GLN A 55 -15.52 21.64 66.17
C GLN A 55 -15.33 22.15 64.74
N SER A 56 -15.36 23.47 64.54
CA SER A 56 -15.11 24.11 63.24
C SER A 56 -13.71 23.83 62.71
N GLN A 57 -12.68 23.90 63.57
CA GLN A 57 -11.29 23.59 63.21
C GLN A 57 -11.08 22.10 62.89
N VAL A 58 -11.74 21.18 63.59
CA VAL A 58 -11.69 19.74 63.30
C VAL A 58 -12.29 19.44 61.92
N VAL A 59 -13.46 20.03 61.60
CA VAL A 59 -14.09 19.87 60.28
C VAL A 59 -13.21 20.43 59.16
N VAL A 60 -12.61 21.61 59.36
CA VAL A 60 -11.68 22.21 58.39
C VAL A 60 -10.38 21.40 58.26
N GLY A 61 -9.92 20.79 59.35
CA GLY A 61 -8.78 19.88 59.39
C GLY A 61 -9.03 18.62 58.56
N ASP A 62 -10.15 17.94 58.80
CA ASP A 62 -10.56 16.74 58.05
C ASP A 62 -10.77 17.03 56.56
N TYR A 63 -11.34 18.20 56.23
CA TYR A 63 -11.48 18.63 54.84
C TYR A 63 -10.11 18.83 54.17
N ASN A 64 -9.17 19.51 54.84
CA ASN A 64 -7.81 19.72 54.33
C ASN A 64 -7.00 18.42 54.22
N GLN A 65 -7.20 17.48 55.15
CA GLN A 65 -6.55 16.17 55.14
C GLN A 65 -6.95 15.37 53.89
N ASN A 66 -8.22 15.44 53.49
CA ASN A 66 -8.77 14.72 52.33
C ASN A 66 -8.52 15.42 50.98
N MET A 67 -8.29 16.73 50.98
CA MET A 67 -8.02 17.53 49.78
C MET A 67 -6.71 17.15 49.06
N LYS A 68 -5.63 16.87 49.80
CA LYS A 68 -4.32 16.49 49.23
C LYS A 68 -4.36 15.15 48.45
N PRO A 69 -4.85 14.03 49.01
CA PRO A 69 -4.96 12.77 48.28
C PRO A 69 -5.94 12.86 47.12
N THR A 70 -7.02 13.64 47.24
CA THR A 70 -7.96 13.90 46.14
C THR A 70 -7.25 14.60 44.98
N ARG A 71 -6.52 15.70 45.22
CA ARG A 71 -5.72 16.38 44.19
C ARG A 71 -4.69 15.47 43.53
N ASN A 72 -3.97 14.67 44.32
CA ASN A 72 -2.99 13.73 43.79
C ASN A 72 -3.63 12.69 42.87
N LYS A 73 -4.76 12.10 43.27
CA LYS A 73 -5.54 11.19 42.44
C LYS A 73 -6.07 11.87 41.17
N THR A 74 -6.53 13.13 41.26
CA THR A 74 -6.93 13.91 40.09
C THR A 74 -5.78 14.09 39.10
N VAL A 75 -4.57 14.44 39.57
CA VAL A 75 -3.39 14.60 38.71
C VAL A 75 -2.99 13.26 38.07
N GLN A 76 -2.96 12.17 38.84
CA GLN A 76 -2.67 10.84 38.31
C GLN A 76 -3.69 10.41 37.25
N MET A 77 -4.98 10.64 37.50
CA MET A 77 -6.06 10.37 36.55
C MET A 77 -5.87 11.19 35.26
N GLN A 78 -5.50 12.47 35.34
CA GLN A 78 -5.25 13.27 34.13
C GLN A 78 -4.04 12.75 33.34
N LYS A 79 -2.98 12.29 34.00
CA LYS A 79 -1.82 11.66 33.34
C LYS A 79 -2.19 10.35 32.64
N ILE A 80 -3.00 9.51 33.27
CA ILE A 80 -3.48 8.26 32.65
C ILE A 80 -4.41 8.60 31.47
N LYS A 81 -5.30 9.58 31.64
CA LYS A 81 -6.21 10.04 30.58
C LYS A 81 -5.45 10.56 29.36
N SER A 82 -4.38 11.35 29.54
CA SER A 82 -3.59 11.84 28.41
C SER A 82 -2.85 10.72 27.69
N ARG A 83 -2.26 9.78 28.44
CA ARG A 83 -1.63 8.58 27.86
C ARG A 83 -2.63 7.74 27.08
N LEU A 84 -3.80 7.46 27.65
CA LEU A 84 -4.84 6.67 27.00
C LEU A 84 -5.28 7.28 25.66
N LYS A 85 -5.41 8.61 25.60
CA LYS A 85 -5.73 9.31 24.34
C LYS A 85 -4.65 9.11 23.29
N SER A 86 -3.38 9.27 23.66
CA SER A 86 -2.26 9.07 22.73
C SER A 86 -2.16 7.62 22.22
N GLU A 87 -2.37 6.64 23.09
CA GLU A 87 -2.39 5.23 22.68
C GLU A 87 -3.57 4.92 21.74
N PHE A 88 -4.72 5.54 21.99
CA PHE A 88 -5.89 5.38 21.12
C PHE A 88 -5.66 5.96 19.72
N GLU A 89 -5.06 7.15 19.62
CA GLU A 89 -4.67 7.75 18.33
C GLU A 89 -3.66 6.86 17.58
N SER A 90 -2.68 6.30 18.29
CA SER A 90 -1.73 5.35 17.70
C SER A 90 -2.43 4.08 17.19
N LEU A 91 -3.38 3.54 17.97
CA LEU A 91 -4.17 2.36 17.60
C LEU A 91 -5.01 2.62 16.33
N GLU A 92 -5.70 3.76 16.25
CA GLU A 92 -6.48 4.14 15.06
C GLU A 92 -5.57 4.28 13.82
N SER A 93 -4.36 4.83 14.00
CA SER A 93 -3.39 4.94 12.91
C SER A 93 -2.90 3.57 12.43
N GLU A 94 -2.65 2.65 13.35
CA GLU A 94 -2.21 1.29 13.02
C GLU A 94 -3.33 0.48 12.34
N GLU A 95 -4.59 0.65 12.78
CA GLU A 95 -5.73 0.02 12.11
C GLU A 95 -5.87 0.51 10.67
N LYS A 96 -5.59 1.80 10.41
CA LYS A 96 -5.59 2.36 9.06
C LYS A 96 -4.48 1.74 8.20
N HIS A 97 -3.24 1.70 8.69
CA HIS A 97 -2.14 1.08 7.96
C HIS A 97 -2.41 -0.40 7.68
N LEU A 98 -2.97 -1.14 8.64
CA LEU A 98 -3.32 -2.53 8.46
C LEU A 98 -4.35 -2.74 7.34
N LYS A 99 -5.31 -1.82 7.18
CA LYS A 99 -6.27 -1.85 6.07
C LYS A 99 -5.57 -1.59 4.73
N GLU A 100 -4.68 -0.60 4.69
CA GLU A 100 -3.89 -0.26 3.49
C GLU A 100 -3.00 -1.45 3.06
N TYR A 101 -2.32 -2.13 3.98
CA TYR A 101 -1.50 -3.29 3.66
C TYR A 101 -2.31 -4.49 3.15
N LYS A 102 -3.51 -4.72 3.71
CA LYS A 102 -4.41 -5.77 3.20
C LYS A 102 -4.88 -5.47 1.79
N GLN A 103 -5.24 -4.22 1.52
CA GLN A 103 -5.63 -3.78 0.18
C GLN A 103 -4.47 -3.92 -0.81
N GLU A 104 -3.26 -3.54 -0.43
CA GLU A 104 -2.07 -3.70 -1.28
C GLU A 104 -1.80 -5.19 -1.60
N MET A 105 -1.95 -6.07 -0.61
CA MET A 105 -1.84 -7.51 -0.83
C MET A 105 -2.87 -8.02 -1.86
N ASP A 106 -4.11 -7.54 -1.79
CA ASP A 106 -5.16 -7.93 -2.74
C ASP A 106 -4.84 -7.44 -4.16
N LEU A 107 -4.30 -6.22 -4.30
CA LEU A 107 -3.86 -5.66 -5.58
C LEU A 107 -2.70 -6.47 -6.18
N LEU A 108 -1.70 -6.83 -5.36
CA LEU A 108 -0.58 -7.67 -5.80
C LEU A 108 -1.06 -9.07 -6.23
N MET A 109 -2.01 -9.66 -5.51
CA MET A 109 -2.63 -10.93 -5.92
C MET A 109 -3.37 -10.81 -7.24
N GLN A 110 -4.06 -9.68 -7.48
CA GLN A 110 -4.73 -9.41 -8.74
C GLN A 110 -3.73 -9.25 -9.90
N GLU A 111 -2.64 -8.51 -9.69
CA GLU A 111 -1.57 -8.34 -10.68
C GLU A 111 -0.91 -9.68 -11.03
N LYS A 112 -0.62 -10.51 -10.03
CA LYS A 112 -0.15 -11.89 -10.23
C LYS A 112 -1.09 -12.67 -11.16
N MET A 113 -2.40 -12.59 -10.94
CA MET A 113 -3.38 -13.27 -11.79
C MET A 113 -3.45 -12.71 -13.20
N ALA A 114 -3.29 -11.40 -13.37
CA ALA A 114 -3.18 -10.78 -14.68
C ALA A 114 -1.97 -11.32 -15.47
N HIS A 115 -0.80 -11.41 -14.84
CA HIS A 115 0.39 -11.97 -15.48
C HIS A 115 0.25 -13.45 -15.84
N VAL A 116 -0.45 -14.25 -15.04
CA VAL A 116 -0.73 -15.66 -15.39
C VAL A 116 -1.57 -15.75 -16.67
N GLU A 117 -2.55 -14.85 -16.85
CA GLU A 117 -3.34 -14.81 -18.08
C GLU A 117 -2.53 -14.31 -19.28
N GLU A 118 -1.65 -13.32 -19.09
CA GLU A 118 -0.71 -12.88 -20.15
C GLU A 118 0.18 -14.04 -20.61
N LEU A 119 0.73 -14.82 -19.68
CA LEU A 119 1.48 -16.02 -20.00
C LEU A 119 0.62 -17.01 -20.79
N ARG A 120 -0.63 -17.25 -20.38
CA ARG A 120 -1.54 -18.15 -21.08
C ARG A 120 -1.79 -17.72 -22.54
N LEU A 121 -1.93 -16.41 -22.77
CA LEU A 121 -2.10 -15.85 -24.11
C LEU A 121 -0.83 -16.02 -24.96
N ILE A 122 0.35 -15.77 -24.40
CA ILE A 122 1.63 -16.01 -25.10
C ILE A 122 1.74 -17.48 -25.53
N HIS A 123 1.39 -18.43 -24.64
CA HIS A 123 1.39 -19.85 -25.01
C HIS A 123 0.40 -20.15 -26.15
N ALA A 124 -0.78 -19.51 -26.16
CA ALA A 124 -1.73 -19.66 -27.24
C ALA A 124 -1.18 -19.13 -28.57
N ASP A 125 -0.52 -17.97 -28.55
CA ASP A 125 0.09 -17.37 -29.74
C ASP A 125 1.25 -18.23 -30.27
N ILE A 126 2.08 -18.80 -29.40
CA ILE A 126 3.14 -19.75 -29.76
C ILE A 126 2.53 -20.95 -30.50
N ASN A 127 1.49 -21.57 -29.95
CA ASN A 127 0.82 -22.73 -30.58
C ASN A 127 0.25 -22.39 -31.98
N VAL A 128 -0.27 -21.18 -32.16
CA VAL A 128 -0.77 -20.69 -33.47
C VAL A 128 0.39 -20.53 -34.45
N MET A 129 1.51 -19.97 -34.00
CA MET A 129 2.71 -19.79 -34.83
C MET A 129 3.32 -21.14 -35.23
N GLU A 130 3.45 -22.09 -34.30
CA GLU A 130 3.93 -23.45 -34.59
C GLU A 130 3.05 -24.15 -35.63
N SER A 131 1.72 -24.04 -35.48
CA SER A 131 0.77 -24.60 -36.44
C SER A 131 0.92 -23.96 -37.82
N THR A 132 1.17 -22.64 -37.87
CA THR A 132 1.37 -21.88 -39.12
C THR A 132 2.67 -22.29 -39.82
N ILE A 133 3.76 -22.47 -39.07
CA ILE A 133 5.05 -22.93 -39.60
C ILE A 133 4.87 -24.33 -40.19
N LYS A 134 4.29 -25.26 -39.43
CA LYS A 134 4.04 -26.63 -39.89
C LYS A 134 3.21 -26.69 -41.16
N GLN A 135 2.18 -25.84 -41.25
CA GLN A 135 1.37 -25.72 -42.47
C GLN A 135 2.19 -25.20 -43.65
N SER A 136 3.00 -24.16 -43.43
CA SER A 136 3.85 -23.56 -44.46
C SER A 136 4.92 -24.53 -44.96
N GLU A 137 5.54 -25.32 -44.08
CA GLU A 137 6.50 -26.36 -44.45
C GLU A 137 5.85 -27.47 -45.28
N ASN A 138 4.62 -27.86 -44.95
CA ASN A 138 3.86 -28.82 -45.75
C ASN A 138 3.59 -28.26 -47.16
N ASP A 139 3.14 -27.01 -47.24
CA ASP A 139 2.86 -26.37 -48.53
C ASP A 139 4.13 -26.17 -49.37
N LEU A 140 5.25 -25.84 -48.75
CA LEU A 140 6.57 -25.81 -49.40
C LEU A 140 6.94 -27.19 -49.96
N ASN A 141 6.77 -28.27 -49.18
CA ASN A 141 7.06 -29.62 -49.66
C ASN A 141 6.18 -30.01 -50.86
N LYS A 142 4.90 -29.61 -50.89
CA LYS A 142 4.01 -29.82 -52.06
C LYS A 142 4.51 -29.08 -53.29
N LEU A 143 4.93 -27.82 -53.13
CA LEU A 143 5.48 -27.02 -54.23
C LEU A 143 6.78 -27.62 -54.76
N LEU A 144 7.67 -28.07 -53.87
CA LEU A 144 8.91 -28.74 -54.26
C LEU A 144 8.66 -30.01 -55.07
N GLU A 145 7.72 -30.85 -54.64
CA GLU A 145 7.34 -32.07 -55.34
C GLU A 145 6.70 -31.76 -56.72
N ALA A 146 5.86 -30.72 -56.81
CA ALA A 146 5.30 -30.26 -58.07
C ALA A 146 6.39 -29.76 -59.04
N THR A 147 7.33 -28.94 -58.56
CA THR A 147 8.47 -28.45 -59.35
C THR A 147 9.34 -29.60 -59.85
N ARG A 148 9.63 -30.59 -58.99
CA ARG A 148 10.41 -31.78 -59.38
C ARG A 148 9.73 -32.54 -60.52
N ARG A 149 8.41 -32.78 -60.44
CA ARG A 149 7.65 -33.46 -61.50
C ARG A 149 7.69 -32.70 -62.82
N LEU A 150 7.48 -31.38 -62.79
CA LEU A 150 7.56 -30.55 -63.99
C LEU A 150 8.96 -30.57 -64.62
N HIS A 151 10.01 -30.57 -63.80
CA HIS A 151 11.39 -30.68 -64.28
C HIS A 151 11.64 -32.05 -64.94
N ASP A 152 11.13 -33.14 -64.35
CA ASP A 152 11.22 -34.49 -64.90
C ASP A 152 10.45 -34.64 -66.23
N GLU A 153 9.34 -33.92 -66.40
CA GLU A 153 8.59 -33.84 -67.67
C GLU A 153 9.29 -32.96 -68.72
N TYR A 154 9.88 -31.84 -68.28
CA TYR A 154 10.56 -30.89 -69.15
C TYR A 154 11.78 -31.51 -69.85
N LYS A 155 12.61 -32.24 -69.10
CA LYS A 155 13.89 -32.77 -69.61
C LYS A 155 13.75 -33.62 -70.89
N PRO A 156 12.92 -34.68 -70.95
CA PRO A 156 12.76 -35.47 -72.16
C PRO A 156 12.10 -34.68 -73.30
N LEU A 157 11.20 -33.74 -72.98
CA LEU A 157 10.56 -32.89 -73.98
C LEU A 157 11.58 -31.95 -74.64
N LYS A 158 12.46 -31.34 -73.85
CA LYS A 158 13.56 -30.50 -74.36
C LYS A 158 14.49 -31.31 -75.25
N GLU A 159 14.90 -32.50 -74.82
CA GLU A 159 15.74 -33.41 -75.60
C GLU A 159 15.09 -33.76 -76.94
N HIS A 160 13.77 -34.01 -76.95
CA HIS A 160 13.01 -34.28 -78.16
C HIS A 160 12.95 -33.05 -79.09
N VAL A 161 12.67 -31.86 -78.55
CA VAL A 161 12.66 -30.61 -79.31
C VAL A 161 14.03 -30.32 -79.91
N ASP A 162 15.11 -30.48 -79.15
CA ASP A 162 16.48 -30.30 -79.64
C ASP A 162 16.79 -31.30 -80.76
N ALA A 163 16.36 -32.57 -80.64
CA ALA A 163 16.52 -33.55 -81.71
C ALA A 163 15.81 -33.11 -83.01
N LEU A 164 14.57 -32.62 -82.92
CA LEU A 164 13.82 -32.07 -84.07
C LEU A 164 14.47 -30.81 -84.65
N ARG A 165 15.05 -29.94 -83.83
CA ARG A 165 15.78 -28.76 -84.31
C ARG A 165 17.01 -29.15 -85.10
N MET A 166 17.75 -30.16 -84.63
CA MET A 166 18.94 -30.66 -85.30
C MET A 166 18.62 -31.28 -86.68
N THR A 167 17.49 -31.97 -86.85
CA THR A 167 17.09 -32.51 -88.17
C THR A 167 16.78 -31.41 -89.18
N LEU A 168 16.42 -30.22 -88.72
CA LEU A 168 16.19 -29.02 -89.53
C LEU A 168 17.45 -28.14 -89.70
N GLY A 169 18.61 -28.57 -89.18
CA GLY A 169 19.86 -27.79 -89.24
C GLY A 169 19.91 -26.58 -88.30
N LEU A 170 19.00 -26.49 -87.33
CA LEU A 170 18.97 -25.42 -86.33
C LEU A 170 19.82 -25.79 -85.10
N HIS A 171 20.41 -24.79 -84.45
CA HIS A 171 21.14 -24.99 -83.19
C HIS A 171 20.19 -25.37 -82.04
N ARG A 172 20.70 -26.16 -81.10
CA ARG A 172 20.02 -26.53 -79.84
C ARG A 172 19.62 -25.30 -79.02
N LEU A 173 18.55 -25.43 -78.25
CA LEU A 173 18.14 -24.39 -77.30
C LEU A 173 19.06 -24.40 -76.06
N PRO A 174 19.29 -23.25 -75.41
CA PRO A 174 19.97 -23.17 -74.11
C PRO A 174 19.33 -24.09 -73.06
N ASN A 175 20.11 -24.51 -72.06
CA ASN A 175 19.57 -25.30 -70.96
C ASN A 175 18.85 -24.41 -69.94
N LEU A 176 17.77 -24.89 -69.30
CA LEU A 176 17.05 -24.09 -68.28
C LEU A 176 17.97 -23.65 -67.13
N ASN A 177 18.94 -24.47 -66.75
CA ASN A 177 19.90 -24.13 -65.69
C ASN A 177 20.86 -23.00 -66.10
N GLU A 178 21.03 -22.74 -67.40
CA GLU A 178 21.83 -21.63 -67.92
C GLU A 178 21.02 -20.33 -67.97
N GLU A 179 19.68 -20.42 -68.04
CA GLU A 179 18.77 -19.27 -68.07
C GLU A 179 18.33 -18.84 -66.66
N GLU A 180 18.11 -19.78 -65.74
CA GLU A 180 17.72 -19.50 -64.34
C GLU A 180 18.40 -20.46 -63.35
N GLU A 181 19.53 -20.03 -62.77
CA GLU A 181 20.31 -20.78 -61.76
C GLU A 181 19.45 -21.23 -60.55
N LYS A 182 18.36 -20.50 -60.26
CA LYS A 182 17.39 -20.80 -59.18
C LYS A 182 16.47 -21.99 -59.45
N LEU A 183 16.38 -22.45 -60.70
CA LEU A 183 15.62 -23.66 -61.06
C LEU A 183 16.42 -24.94 -60.91
N SER A 184 17.70 -24.84 -60.52
CA SER A 184 18.53 -26.01 -60.24
C SER A 184 17.97 -26.78 -59.04
N LEU A 185 17.78 -28.10 -59.19
CA LEU A 185 17.35 -29.02 -58.12
C LEU A 185 18.21 -28.88 -56.84
N ASP A 186 19.50 -28.58 -56.99
CA ASP A 186 20.47 -28.34 -55.89
C ASP A 186 20.11 -27.12 -55.02
N TYR A 187 19.50 -26.08 -55.61
CA TYR A 187 19.03 -24.90 -54.87
C TYR A 187 17.91 -25.28 -53.89
N PHE A 188 16.99 -26.15 -54.33
CA PHE A 188 15.85 -26.59 -53.52
C PHE A 188 16.25 -27.53 -52.37
N GLU A 189 17.19 -28.45 -52.60
CA GLU A 189 17.69 -29.35 -51.55
C GLU A 189 18.53 -28.60 -50.50
N LYS A 190 19.33 -27.62 -50.93
CA LYS A 190 20.12 -26.77 -50.02
C LYS A 190 19.23 -25.88 -49.14
N GLN A 191 18.14 -25.34 -49.68
CA GLN A 191 17.16 -24.59 -48.90
C GLN A 191 16.46 -25.49 -47.88
N LYS A 192 16.00 -26.70 -48.24
CA LYS A 192 15.37 -27.61 -47.26
C LYS A 192 16.25 -27.92 -46.04
N ALA A 193 17.56 -28.08 -46.24
CA ALA A 193 18.51 -28.37 -45.17
C ALA A 193 18.82 -27.16 -44.27
N GLU A 194 18.70 -25.95 -44.79
CA GLU A 194 18.97 -24.71 -44.06
C GLU A 194 17.81 -24.35 -43.11
N TRP A 195 16.57 -24.67 -43.50
CA TRP A 195 15.36 -24.38 -42.73
C TRP A 195 15.11 -25.37 -41.60
N GLN A 196 15.66 -26.58 -41.67
CA GLN A 196 15.58 -27.59 -40.60
C GLN A 196 16.58 -27.38 -39.45
N LYS A 197 17.45 -26.36 -39.53
CA LYS A 197 18.27 -25.97 -38.37
C LYS A 197 17.41 -25.14 -37.42
N GLU A 198 16.75 -25.84 -36.50
CA GLU A 198 16.13 -25.26 -35.30
C GLU A 198 17.09 -24.27 -34.62
N PRO A 199 16.69 -22.99 -34.41
CA PRO A 199 17.34 -22.12 -33.46
C PRO A 199 17.11 -22.69 -32.07
N HIS A 200 18.17 -23.21 -31.44
CA HIS A 200 18.18 -23.70 -30.08
C HIS A 200 17.47 -22.72 -29.13
N GLU A 201 16.29 -23.12 -28.63
CA GLU A 201 15.62 -22.44 -27.53
C GLU A 201 16.54 -22.50 -26.31
N PRO A 202 16.90 -21.37 -25.66
CA PRO A 202 17.67 -21.41 -24.45
C PRO A 202 16.85 -22.15 -23.39
N THR A 203 17.27 -23.37 -23.05
CA THR A 203 16.66 -24.19 -22.01
C THR A 203 16.50 -23.35 -20.75
N ILE A 204 15.26 -22.99 -20.41
CA ILE A 204 14.97 -22.25 -19.19
C ILE A 204 15.47 -23.13 -18.04
N PRO A 205 16.38 -22.64 -17.16
CA PRO A 205 16.93 -23.43 -16.07
C PRO A 205 15.82 -24.12 -15.25
N GLU A 206 15.96 -25.43 -15.00
CA GLU A 206 15.00 -26.24 -14.22
C GLU A 206 14.60 -25.60 -12.88
N SER A 207 15.46 -24.77 -12.31
CA SER A 207 15.20 -24.01 -11.09
C SER A 207 14.02 -23.03 -11.21
N LEU A 208 13.79 -22.42 -12.38
CA LEU A 208 12.68 -21.48 -12.63
C LEU A 208 11.36 -22.23 -12.83
N THR A 209 11.39 -23.37 -13.50
CA THR A 209 10.23 -24.24 -13.71
C THR A 209 9.77 -24.87 -12.39
N ALA A 210 10.72 -25.32 -11.55
CA ALA A 210 10.44 -25.83 -10.21
C ALA A 210 9.89 -24.74 -9.27
N ALA A 211 10.40 -23.51 -9.35
CA ALA A 211 9.89 -22.37 -8.57
C ALA A 211 8.45 -22.00 -8.94
N ALA A 212 8.10 -22.04 -10.24
CA ALA A 212 6.74 -21.81 -10.71
C ALA A 212 5.76 -22.90 -10.21
N ALA A 213 6.18 -24.18 -10.19
CA ALA A 213 5.38 -25.28 -9.68
C ALA A 213 5.18 -25.22 -8.14
N ALA A 214 6.22 -24.85 -7.39
CA ALA A 214 6.14 -24.67 -5.94
C ALA A 214 5.19 -23.51 -5.55
N ALA A 215 5.15 -22.44 -6.34
CA ALA A 215 4.24 -21.30 -6.13
C ALA A 215 2.76 -21.64 -6.34
N GLN A 216 2.45 -22.70 -7.10
CA GLN A 216 1.08 -23.17 -7.33
C GLN A 216 0.54 -24.01 -6.15
N GLN A 217 1.41 -24.75 -5.44
CA GLN A 217 0.98 -25.60 -4.31
C GLN A 217 0.54 -24.82 -3.07
N LEU A 218 1.03 -23.59 -2.88
CA LEU A 218 0.64 -22.72 -1.74
C LEU A 218 -0.76 -22.11 -1.88
N GLN A 219 -1.47 -22.31 -3.00
CA GLN A 219 -2.74 -21.62 -3.30
C GLN A 219 -4.01 -22.47 -3.16
N VAL A 220 -3.92 -23.74 -2.74
CA VAL A 220 -5.10 -24.65 -2.76
C VAL A 220 -6.02 -24.50 -1.52
N SER A 221 -5.62 -23.79 -0.45
CA SER A 221 -6.40 -23.75 0.81
C SER A 221 -7.40 -22.59 0.97
N ARG A 222 -7.76 -21.84 -0.08
CA ARG A 222 -8.88 -20.87 -0.01
C ARG A 222 -9.74 -20.91 -1.26
N LYS A 223 -10.66 -21.88 -1.31
CA LYS A 223 -11.86 -21.78 -2.14
C LYS A 223 -13.07 -21.56 -1.23
N GLN A 224 -13.71 -20.41 -1.39
CA GLN A 224 -15.15 -20.19 -1.55
C GLN A 224 -15.48 -18.75 -1.11
N ASP A 225 -15.63 -17.85 -2.08
CA ASP A 225 -16.95 -17.28 -2.31
C ASP A 225 -17.05 -16.64 -3.69
N ALA A 226 -18.23 -16.76 -4.26
CA ALA A 226 -18.53 -16.48 -5.64
C ALA A 226 -18.82 -14.98 -5.88
N ARG A 227 -18.61 -14.61 -7.15
CA ARG A 227 -19.48 -13.71 -7.92
C ARG A 227 -19.33 -12.22 -7.61
N GLN A 228 -18.47 -11.56 -8.40
CA GLN A 228 -18.91 -10.42 -9.20
C GLN A 228 -18.00 -10.24 -10.42
N THR A 229 -18.61 -10.45 -11.57
CA THR A 229 -18.10 -10.14 -12.90
C THR A 229 -17.92 -8.63 -13.01
N ALA A 230 -16.73 -8.14 -12.71
CA ALA A 230 -16.32 -6.81 -13.10
C ALA A 230 -15.25 -6.95 -14.18
N THR A 231 -15.68 -6.81 -15.42
CA THR A 231 -14.84 -6.53 -16.57
C THR A 231 -14.13 -5.19 -16.37
N PHE A 232 -13.08 -5.17 -15.54
CA PHE A 232 -12.07 -4.12 -15.60
C PHE A 232 -11.14 -4.47 -16.76
N ARG A 233 -11.70 -4.35 -17.98
CA ARG A 233 -10.90 -4.22 -19.19
C ARG A 233 -9.98 -3.05 -18.92
N GLN A 234 -8.67 -3.29 -18.85
CA GLN A 234 -7.70 -2.23 -18.99
C GLN A 234 -8.09 -1.48 -20.26
N GLN A 235 -8.62 -0.26 -20.11
CA GLN A 235 -8.81 0.57 -21.28
C GLN A 235 -7.41 0.79 -21.85
N PRO A 236 -7.21 0.52 -23.16
CA PRO A 236 -5.92 0.76 -23.77
C PRO A 236 -5.50 2.20 -23.46
N PRO A 237 -4.23 2.44 -23.09
CA PRO A 237 -3.77 3.74 -22.65
C PRO A 237 -4.17 4.81 -23.68
N PRO A 238 -4.67 5.99 -23.25
CA PRO A 238 -5.33 6.93 -24.14
C PRO A 238 -4.39 7.35 -25.27
N MET A 239 -4.65 6.89 -26.49
CA MET A 239 -3.79 7.15 -27.64
C MET A 239 -4.10 8.52 -28.25
N LYS A 240 -3.12 9.13 -28.93
CA LYS A 240 -3.33 10.30 -29.81
C LYS A 240 -2.97 9.92 -31.25
N ALA A 241 -3.66 10.49 -32.23
CA ALA A 241 -3.26 10.35 -33.63
C ALA A 241 -2.10 11.29 -33.95
N CYS A 242 -1.10 10.80 -34.70
CA CYS A 242 -0.04 11.64 -35.25
C CYS A 242 -0.64 12.65 -36.25
N LEU A 243 -0.26 13.94 -36.18
CA LEU A 243 -0.77 14.96 -37.11
C LEU A 243 -0.25 14.83 -38.55
N SER A 244 0.77 14.01 -38.80
CA SER A 244 1.36 13.83 -40.12
C SER A 244 0.89 12.53 -40.78
N CYS A 245 1.06 11.38 -40.11
CA CYS A 245 0.69 10.08 -40.67
C CYS A 245 -0.62 9.51 -40.11
N HIS A 246 -1.29 10.21 -39.19
CA HIS A 246 -2.57 9.82 -38.57
C HIS A 246 -2.57 8.49 -37.79
N GLN A 247 -1.45 7.79 -37.70
CA GLN A 247 -1.32 6.57 -36.90
C GLN A 247 -1.44 6.86 -35.40
N GLN A 248 -2.00 5.91 -34.65
CA GLN A 248 -2.12 6.00 -33.21
C GLN A 248 -0.74 5.88 -32.53
N ILE A 249 -0.42 6.86 -31.68
CA ILE A 249 0.81 6.92 -30.89
C ILE A 249 0.47 7.21 -29.42
N HIS A 250 1.36 6.84 -28.50
CA HIS A 250 1.17 7.10 -27.07
C HIS A 250 0.97 8.60 -26.79
N ARG A 251 0.05 8.97 -25.88
CA ARG A 251 -0.34 10.38 -25.61
C ARG A 251 0.84 11.30 -25.34
N ASN A 252 1.83 10.78 -24.60
CA ASN A 252 3.01 11.54 -24.17
C ASN A 252 4.23 11.36 -25.09
N ALA A 253 4.11 10.64 -26.21
CA ALA A 253 5.22 10.47 -27.14
C ALA A 253 5.63 11.85 -27.75
N PRO A 254 6.90 12.28 -27.62
CA PRO A 254 7.35 13.58 -28.13
C PRO A 254 7.49 13.60 -29.67
N ILE A 255 7.75 12.44 -30.27
CA ILE A 255 7.97 12.24 -31.70
C ILE A 255 7.22 10.97 -32.15
N CYS A 256 6.66 10.95 -33.35
CA CYS A 256 6.07 9.73 -33.92
C CYS A 256 7.17 8.71 -34.26
N PRO A 257 7.09 7.45 -33.78
CA PRO A 257 8.13 6.45 -34.03
C PRO A 257 8.23 6.06 -35.51
N LEU A 258 7.11 6.15 -36.25
CA LEU A 258 6.99 5.75 -37.65
C LEU A 258 7.51 6.81 -38.63
N CYS A 259 7.06 8.06 -38.51
CA CYS A 259 7.40 9.12 -39.46
C CYS A 259 8.34 10.20 -38.91
N LYS A 260 8.74 10.09 -37.63
CA LYS A 260 9.62 11.03 -36.92
C LYS A 260 9.10 12.48 -36.83
N ALA A 261 7.84 12.73 -37.18
CA ALA A 261 7.21 14.04 -36.99
C ALA A 261 7.05 14.39 -35.50
N LYS A 262 7.36 15.65 -35.16
CA LYS A 262 7.32 16.16 -33.77
C LYS A 262 5.88 16.42 -33.35
N SER A 263 5.47 15.88 -32.21
CA SER A 263 4.11 16.10 -31.71
C SER A 263 4.04 17.42 -30.93
N ARG A 264 3.07 18.28 -31.24
CA ARG A 264 2.81 19.52 -30.50
C ARG A 264 1.64 19.30 -29.53
N SER A 265 1.81 19.66 -28.26
CA SER A 265 0.74 19.61 -27.25
C SER A 265 -0.36 20.62 -27.60
N ARG A 266 -1.63 20.23 -27.47
CA ARG A 266 -2.78 21.11 -27.68
C ARG A 266 -3.00 22.12 -26.55
N ASN A 267 -2.37 21.93 -25.38
CA ASN A 267 -2.47 22.86 -24.26
C ASN A 267 -1.06 23.35 -23.86
N PRO A 268 -0.52 24.39 -24.53
CA PRO A 268 0.79 24.94 -24.17
C PRO A 268 0.70 25.61 -22.79
N LYS A 269 1.59 25.23 -21.86
CA LYS A 269 1.73 25.93 -20.58
C LYS A 269 2.08 27.39 -20.87
N LYS A 270 1.28 28.32 -20.35
CA LYS A 270 1.51 29.77 -20.50
C LYS A 270 2.92 30.11 -19.99
N PRO A 271 3.73 30.86 -20.76
CA PRO A 271 5.03 31.30 -20.29
C PRO A 271 4.87 32.17 -19.04
N LYS A 272 5.67 31.89 -18.01
CA LYS A 272 5.74 32.68 -16.78
C LYS A 272 6.23 34.09 -17.15
N ARG A 273 5.44 35.13 -16.87
CA ARG A 273 5.86 36.52 -17.02
C ARG A 273 7.09 36.76 -16.15
N LYS A 274 8.16 37.31 -16.73
CA LYS A 274 9.30 37.80 -15.96
C LYS A 274 8.86 39.05 -15.19
N PRO A 275 9.31 39.25 -13.94
CA PRO A 275 9.13 40.53 -13.27
C PRO A 275 9.97 41.58 -14.01
N ASP A 276 9.33 42.70 -14.36
CA ASP A 276 10.00 43.89 -14.89
C ASP A 276 10.90 44.50 -13.79
N GLU A 277 12.12 44.87 -14.18
CA GLU A 277 13.05 45.72 -13.42
C GLU A 277 12.96 47.15 -13.98
#